data_AF-A0A2J5HXE3-F1
#
_entry.id   AF-A0A2J5HXE3-F1
#
_cell.length_a   1.000
_cell.length_b   1.000
_cell.length_c   1.000
_cell.angle_alpha   90.00
_cell.angle_beta   90.00
_cell.angle_gamma   90.00
#
_symmetry.space_group_name_H-M   'P 1'
#
loop_
_entity.id
_entity.type
_entity.pdbx_description
1 polymer ?
#
loop_
_entity_poly.entity_id
_entity_poly.type
_entity_poly.pdbx_seq_one_letter_code
_entity_poly.pdbx_strand_id
1 'polypeptide(L)'
;MVMKFTRNLALSVAFSAFALGQQVNGPDYDSPTGGPPAKFFAAAASIPVAGLQTAAAKASKVPDLATYPVSLEKNAVKSTIHSDWLSFSEGAALSWVADMDVDCDGIDYKCVGNPDGQDQTNWGALAAYEVPFIVIPQKFLSANENLLSGNNIAAVICNGKMYYGILGDANGDSPQVTGEASWLMARTCFPNDDLNGNKGHTAADVTYILFTGKNSVLPSSALNENYITNFSTLRSMGDKLVNALASNLGLGGSTPTTTSATMTTTSKPSPTGCSWPGHCQGAACSSGDDCADDLVCTGGICSAEGAQTCSWEGHCEGASCSSHDDCSDELACVSGVCSADDTETTCSWEGHCAGRST
;
A
#
# COMPACT_ATOMS: atom_id res chain seq x y z
N MET A 1 59.49 7.13 28.69
CA MET A 1 58.27 7.59 28.01
C MET A 1 57.31 6.40 28.02
N VAL A 2 56.36 6.36 28.95
CA VAL A 2 55.45 5.22 29.16
C VAL A 2 54.05 5.69 28.77
N MET A 3 53.57 5.27 27.60
CA MET A 3 52.23 5.59 27.11
C MET A 3 51.21 4.69 27.82
N LYS A 4 50.27 5.33 28.53
CA LYS A 4 49.09 4.70 29.11
C LYS A 4 48.10 4.38 27.99
N PHE A 5 47.80 3.10 27.78
CA PHE A 5 46.66 2.68 26.97
C PHE A 5 45.38 2.73 27.82
N THR A 6 44.55 3.74 27.58
CA THR A 6 43.14 3.77 27.99
C THR A 6 42.32 2.85 27.10
N ARG A 7 41.71 1.81 27.69
CA ARG A 7 40.73 0.95 27.02
C ARG A 7 39.41 1.71 26.90
N ASN A 8 39.09 2.21 25.71
CA ASN A 8 37.73 2.66 25.39
C ASN A 8 36.86 1.42 25.16
N LEU A 9 35.90 1.20 26.05
CA LEU A 9 34.85 0.21 25.90
C LEU A 9 33.86 0.77 24.88
N ALA A 10 33.96 0.36 23.61
CA ALA A 10 32.97 0.68 22.60
C ALA A 10 31.68 -0.09 22.92
N LEU A 11 30.64 0.65 23.28
CA LEU A 11 29.31 0.14 23.55
C LEU A 11 28.64 -0.17 22.20
N SER A 12 28.58 -1.43 21.82
CA SER A 12 27.87 -1.87 20.61
C SER A 12 26.37 -1.67 20.78
N VAL A 13 25.83 -0.58 20.23
CA VAL A 13 24.39 -0.37 20.11
C VAL A 13 23.91 -1.23 18.94
N ALA A 14 23.29 -2.36 19.25
CA ALA A 14 22.56 -3.15 18.27
C ALA A 14 21.32 -2.33 17.84
N PHE A 15 21.34 -1.77 16.63
CA PHE A 15 20.13 -1.28 15.98
C PHE A 15 19.36 -2.48 15.44
N SER A 16 18.45 -3.00 16.26
CA SER A 16 17.38 -3.86 15.76
C SER A 16 16.54 -3.01 14.79
N ALA A 17 16.62 -3.31 13.50
CA ALA A 17 15.72 -2.76 12.49
C ALA A 17 14.31 -3.31 12.78
N PHE A 18 13.57 -2.62 13.67
CA PHE A 18 12.13 -2.76 13.70
C PHE A 18 11.64 -2.33 12.31
N ALA A 19 10.89 -3.19 11.64
CA ALA A 19 10.04 -2.78 10.54
C ALA A 19 9.02 -1.79 11.12
N LEU A 20 9.43 -0.52 11.23
CA LEU A 20 8.58 0.57 11.64
C LEU A 20 7.52 0.66 10.55
N GLY A 21 6.29 0.24 10.87
CA GLY A 21 5.13 0.53 10.02
C GLY A 21 5.11 2.02 9.68
N GLN A 22 4.42 2.38 8.60
CA GLN A 22 4.23 3.76 8.12
C GLN A 22 3.46 4.62 9.13
N GLN A 23 4.08 4.85 10.29
CA GLN A 23 3.70 5.83 11.27
C GLN A 23 4.23 7.18 10.81
N VAL A 24 3.36 8.17 10.81
CA VAL A 24 3.69 9.51 10.33
C VAL A 24 3.31 10.54 11.38
N ASN A 25 4.03 11.65 11.35
CA ASN A 25 3.61 12.87 12.00
C ASN A 25 2.72 13.64 11.03
N GLY A 26 1.40 13.57 11.21
CA GLY A 26 0.40 14.10 10.27
C GLY A 26 0.67 15.52 9.74
N PRO A 27 0.98 16.51 10.59
CA PRO A 27 1.31 17.87 10.15
C PRO A 27 2.44 17.97 9.12
N ASP A 28 3.37 17.02 9.08
CA ASP A 28 4.46 17.03 8.09
C ASP A 28 3.96 16.72 6.66
N TYR A 29 2.75 16.18 6.55
CA TYR A 29 2.07 15.83 5.31
C TYR A 29 0.81 16.68 5.05
N ASP A 30 0.55 17.68 5.88
CA ASP A 30 -0.59 18.56 5.73
C ASP A 30 -0.27 19.73 4.77
N SER A 31 -0.31 19.45 3.47
CA SER A 31 0.04 20.42 2.45
C SER A 31 -0.66 20.13 1.11
N PRO A 32 -1.15 21.16 0.39
CA PRO A 32 -1.87 20.97 -0.87
C PRO A 32 -1.01 20.30 -1.96
N THR A 33 0.31 20.35 -1.82
CA THR A 33 1.28 19.71 -2.73
C THR A 33 2.16 18.66 -2.02
N GLY A 34 1.87 18.33 -0.76
CA GLY A 34 2.77 17.58 0.13
C GLY A 34 2.10 16.48 0.97
N GLY A 35 0.98 15.94 0.50
CA GLY A 35 0.27 14.83 1.15
C GLY A 35 1.07 13.52 1.27
N PRO A 36 0.60 12.55 2.08
CA PRO A 36 1.17 11.22 2.19
C PRO A 36 1.28 10.55 0.81
N PRO A 37 2.40 9.86 0.51
CA PRO A 37 2.54 9.15 -0.75
C PRO A 37 1.42 8.12 -0.94
N ALA A 38 0.85 8.04 -2.15
CA ALA A 38 -0.23 7.10 -2.48
C ALA A 38 0.06 5.64 -2.07
N LYS A 39 1.34 5.21 -2.09
CA LYS A 39 1.77 3.88 -1.64
C LYS A 39 1.50 3.59 -0.16
N PHE A 40 1.22 4.60 0.66
CA PHE A 40 0.89 4.42 2.09
C PHE A 40 -0.51 3.85 2.27
N PHE A 41 -1.42 4.16 1.36
CA PHE A 41 -2.81 3.74 1.42
C PHE A 41 -3.30 3.01 0.16
N ALA A 42 -2.42 2.73 -0.80
CA ALA A 42 -2.73 1.87 -1.94
C ALA A 42 -2.95 0.41 -1.50
N ALA A 43 -3.97 -0.22 -2.07
CA ALA A 43 -4.26 -1.63 -1.88
C ALA A 43 -3.11 -2.53 -2.36
N ALA A 44 -3.01 -3.74 -1.80
CA ALA A 44 -2.07 -4.73 -2.28
C ALA A 44 -2.35 -5.11 -3.75
N ALA A 45 -1.29 -5.37 -4.52
CA ALA A 45 -1.40 -5.75 -5.93
C ALA A 45 -2.15 -7.07 -6.16
N SER A 46 -2.29 -7.91 -5.12
CA SER A 46 -3.07 -9.15 -5.14
C SER A 46 -4.58 -8.93 -5.09
N ILE A 47 -5.05 -7.72 -4.78
CA ILE A 47 -6.48 -7.41 -4.70
C ILE A 47 -7.11 -7.45 -6.12
N PRO A 48 -8.21 -8.20 -6.34
CA PRO A 48 -8.84 -8.33 -7.65
C PRO A 48 -9.70 -7.10 -8.00
N VAL A 49 -9.06 -5.94 -8.21
CA VAL A 49 -9.71 -4.63 -8.41
C VAL A 49 -10.78 -4.67 -9.51
N ALA A 50 -10.47 -5.19 -10.70
CA ALA A 50 -11.43 -5.26 -11.81
C ALA A 50 -12.64 -6.15 -11.50
N GLY A 51 -12.43 -7.23 -10.73
CA GLY A 51 -13.51 -8.11 -10.27
C GLY A 51 -14.45 -7.40 -9.30
N LEU A 52 -13.89 -6.61 -8.37
CA LEU A 52 -14.64 -5.83 -7.40
C LEU A 52 -15.44 -4.70 -8.08
N GLN A 53 -14.86 -3.99 -9.04
CA GLN A 53 -15.60 -2.99 -9.84
C GLN A 53 -16.76 -3.65 -10.62
N THR A 54 -16.51 -4.81 -11.24
CA THR A 54 -17.55 -5.56 -11.96
C THR A 54 -18.66 -6.02 -11.02
N ALA A 55 -18.33 -6.42 -9.79
CA ALA A 55 -19.30 -6.81 -8.78
C ALA A 55 -20.13 -5.61 -8.30
N ALA A 56 -19.49 -4.46 -8.03
CA ALA A 56 -20.16 -3.23 -7.64
C ALA A 56 -21.14 -2.74 -8.72
N ALA A 57 -20.74 -2.79 -9.99
CA ALA A 57 -21.60 -2.42 -11.12
C ALA A 57 -22.83 -3.35 -11.31
N LYS A 58 -22.83 -4.54 -10.69
CA LYS A 58 -23.94 -5.49 -10.70
C LYS A 58 -24.81 -5.41 -9.44
N ALA A 59 -24.41 -4.62 -8.45
CA ALA A 59 -25.16 -4.46 -7.22
C ALA A 59 -26.55 -3.88 -7.53
N SER A 60 -27.57 -4.33 -6.79
CA SER A 60 -28.97 -4.08 -7.16
C SER A 60 -29.89 -3.85 -5.96
N LYS A 61 -29.48 -4.23 -4.75
CA LYS A 61 -30.26 -3.97 -3.54
C LYS A 61 -30.06 -2.53 -3.12
N VAL A 62 -31.14 -1.77 -3.12
CA VAL A 62 -31.13 -0.34 -2.78
C VAL A 62 -31.79 -0.17 -1.40
N PRO A 63 -31.05 0.25 -0.37
CA PRO A 63 -31.63 0.65 0.91
C PRO A 63 -32.39 1.98 0.80
N ASP A 64 -33.14 2.33 1.84
CA ASP A 64 -33.85 3.62 1.88
C ASP A 64 -32.85 4.79 1.85
N LEU A 65 -33.28 5.90 1.24
CA LEU A 65 -32.52 7.15 1.16
C LEU A 65 -31.12 6.97 0.53
N ALA A 66 -30.99 6.16 -0.52
CA ALA A 66 -29.70 5.75 -1.07
C ALA A 66 -29.34 6.35 -2.45
N THR A 67 -30.21 7.13 -3.08
CA THR A 67 -29.99 7.66 -4.44
C THR A 67 -29.88 9.17 -4.45
N TYR A 68 -28.75 9.67 -4.93
CA TYR A 68 -28.39 11.10 -4.94
C TYR A 68 -27.81 11.49 -6.29
N PRO A 69 -27.98 12.74 -6.73
CA PRO A 69 -27.20 13.25 -7.86
C PRO A 69 -25.70 13.23 -7.51
N VAL A 70 -24.86 13.05 -8.51
CA VAL A 70 -23.41 13.13 -8.34
C VAL A 70 -22.93 14.60 -8.23
N SER A 71 -23.66 15.53 -8.85
CA SER A 71 -23.33 16.96 -8.81
C SER A 71 -24.58 17.85 -8.74
N LEU A 72 -24.37 19.15 -8.54
CA LEU A 72 -25.44 20.17 -8.55
C LEU A 72 -25.86 20.58 -9.98
N GLU A 73 -25.30 19.96 -11.01
CA GLU A 73 -25.64 20.28 -12.39
C GLU A 73 -27.07 19.88 -12.78
N LYS A 74 -27.63 20.61 -13.74
CA LYS A 74 -28.94 20.28 -14.28
C LYS A 74 -28.90 18.92 -14.99
N ASN A 75 -29.74 17.99 -14.53
CA ASN A 75 -29.79 16.60 -15.00
C ASN A 75 -28.53 15.78 -14.68
N ALA A 76 -27.83 16.10 -13.58
CA ALA A 76 -26.74 15.29 -13.08
C ALA A 76 -27.13 13.80 -13.00
N VAL A 77 -26.17 12.94 -13.32
CA VAL A 77 -26.31 11.49 -13.18
C VAL A 77 -26.64 11.17 -11.72
N LYS A 78 -27.48 10.16 -11.49
CA LYS A 78 -27.76 9.69 -10.14
C LYS A 78 -26.85 8.52 -9.79
N SER A 79 -26.17 8.63 -8.67
CA SER A 79 -25.47 7.54 -8.01
C SER A 79 -26.39 6.89 -6.98
N THR A 80 -26.29 5.57 -6.82
CA THR A 80 -27.10 4.79 -5.89
C THR A 80 -26.20 3.94 -5.00
N ILE A 81 -26.39 4.07 -3.69
CA ILE A 81 -25.75 3.24 -2.68
C ILE A 81 -26.46 1.89 -2.63
N HIS A 82 -25.68 0.82 -2.68
CA HIS A 82 -26.17 -0.55 -2.71
C HIS A 82 -25.78 -1.32 -1.45
N SER A 83 -26.69 -2.20 -1.01
CA SER A 83 -26.58 -2.98 0.23
C SER A 83 -26.39 -4.49 0.01
N ASP A 84 -26.05 -4.90 -1.21
CA ASP A 84 -25.92 -6.30 -1.61
C ASP A 84 -25.01 -7.13 -0.69
N TRP A 85 -23.97 -6.50 -0.12
CA TRP A 85 -22.92 -7.17 0.64
C TRP A 85 -23.06 -7.03 2.16
N LEU A 86 -24.15 -6.43 2.68
CA LEU A 86 -24.33 -6.22 4.12
C LEU A 86 -24.50 -7.49 4.95
N SER A 87 -24.85 -8.61 4.32
CA SER A 87 -25.07 -9.88 5.03
C SER A 87 -23.81 -10.69 5.28
N PHE A 88 -22.64 -10.26 4.77
CA PHE A 88 -21.39 -10.99 5.00
C PHE A 88 -20.94 -10.86 6.46
N SER A 89 -20.35 -11.93 7.00
CA SER A 89 -19.85 -11.90 8.40
C SER A 89 -18.58 -11.07 8.55
N GLU A 90 -17.78 -10.99 7.47
CA GLU A 90 -16.57 -10.18 7.37
C GLU A 90 -16.48 -9.63 5.95
N GLY A 91 -15.98 -8.40 5.78
CA GLY A 91 -16.03 -7.69 4.50
C GLY A 91 -17.45 -7.20 4.13
N ALA A 92 -18.36 -7.09 5.11
CA ALA A 92 -19.67 -6.49 4.91
C ALA A 92 -19.53 -5.02 4.51
N ALA A 93 -20.12 -4.64 3.38
CA ALA A 93 -19.91 -3.32 2.81
C ALA A 93 -21.12 -2.81 2.03
N LEU A 94 -21.17 -1.49 1.91
CA LEU A 94 -21.97 -0.78 0.91
C LEU A 94 -21.10 -0.52 -0.33
N SER A 95 -21.73 -0.37 -1.50
CA SER A 95 -21.01 0.04 -2.71
C SER A 95 -21.83 0.97 -3.59
N TRP A 96 -21.16 1.87 -4.29
CA TRP A 96 -21.76 2.73 -5.31
C TRP A 96 -20.73 3.19 -6.33
N VAL A 97 -21.23 3.73 -7.44
CA VAL A 97 -20.43 4.39 -8.46
C VAL A 97 -20.86 5.84 -8.54
N ALA A 98 -19.91 6.76 -8.40
CA ALA A 98 -20.12 8.20 -8.51
C ALA A 98 -18.96 8.84 -9.28
N ASP A 99 -19.04 10.15 -9.42
CA ASP A 99 -17.92 11.00 -9.82
C ASP A 99 -16.98 11.21 -8.62
N MET A 100 -16.08 12.18 -8.69
CA MET A 100 -15.19 12.51 -7.56
C MET A 100 -14.96 14.01 -7.41
N ASP A 101 -15.75 14.62 -6.53
CA ASP A 101 -15.59 16.00 -6.08
C ASP A 101 -14.63 16.10 -4.88
N VAL A 102 -14.05 17.29 -4.70
CA VAL A 102 -13.07 17.54 -3.64
C VAL A 102 -13.77 18.15 -2.44
N ASP A 103 -13.73 17.42 -1.33
CA ASP A 103 -14.10 17.92 -0.01
C ASP A 103 -12.83 18.38 0.74
N CYS A 104 -12.91 19.57 1.32
CA CYS A 104 -11.82 20.18 2.08
C CYS A 104 -12.20 20.44 3.54
N ASP A 105 -13.36 20.00 4.00
CA ASP A 105 -13.85 20.26 5.36
C ASP A 105 -12.86 19.73 6.41
N GLY A 106 -12.87 20.37 7.58
CA GLY A 106 -11.88 20.19 8.63
C GLY A 106 -10.83 21.31 8.65
N ILE A 107 -9.57 21.02 8.94
CA ILE A 107 -8.57 22.10 9.11
C ILE A 107 -8.17 22.78 7.79
N ASP A 108 -8.41 22.10 6.66
CA ASP A 108 -8.09 22.58 5.32
C ASP A 108 -9.27 23.24 4.59
N TYR A 109 -10.34 23.58 5.30
CA TYR A 109 -11.59 24.08 4.72
C TYR A 109 -11.44 25.31 3.81
N LYS A 110 -10.31 26.01 3.90
CA LYS A 110 -9.93 27.14 3.03
C LYS A 110 -9.06 26.73 1.84
N CYS A 111 -9.08 25.46 1.45
CA CYS A 111 -8.33 24.99 0.30
C CYS A 111 -8.71 25.79 -0.96
N VAL A 112 -7.79 25.81 -1.93
CA VAL A 112 -7.99 26.58 -3.16
C VAL A 112 -9.30 26.15 -3.82
N GLY A 113 -10.13 27.14 -4.14
CA GLY A 113 -11.39 26.93 -4.84
C GLY A 113 -12.58 26.69 -3.93
N ASN A 114 -12.41 26.28 -2.66
CA ASN A 114 -13.51 25.91 -1.78
C ASN A 114 -14.41 27.11 -1.43
N PRO A 115 -15.67 27.17 -1.89
CA PRO A 115 -16.55 28.30 -1.64
C PRO A 115 -17.31 28.20 -0.30
N ASP A 116 -17.46 27.01 0.26
CA ASP A 116 -18.42 26.68 1.32
C ASP A 116 -17.84 25.80 2.45
N GLY A 117 -16.52 25.65 2.49
CA GLY A 117 -15.84 24.83 3.49
C GLY A 117 -16.20 25.10 4.95
N GLN A 118 -16.33 24.02 5.70
CA GLN A 118 -16.58 23.99 7.14
C GLN A 118 -15.31 23.61 7.90
N ASP A 119 -15.08 24.24 9.05
CA ASP A 119 -13.89 24.01 9.86
C ASP A 119 -13.90 22.68 10.64
N GLN A 120 -14.89 21.82 10.41
CA GLN A 120 -15.09 20.52 11.04
C GLN A 120 -15.61 19.51 10.01
N THR A 121 -15.25 18.25 10.20
CA THR A 121 -15.93 17.08 9.62
C THR A 121 -16.76 16.36 10.71
N ASN A 122 -17.53 15.34 10.37
CA ASN A 122 -18.39 14.63 11.32
C ASN A 122 -17.68 14.05 12.58
N TRP A 123 -16.43 13.59 12.47
CA TRP A 123 -15.72 12.89 13.56
C TRP A 123 -14.38 13.51 13.96
N GLY A 124 -14.17 14.79 13.62
CA GLY A 124 -12.96 15.54 13.93
C GLY A 124 -12.77 16.71 12.97
N ALA A 125 -11.67 17.43 13.09
CA ALA A 125 -11.25 18.43 12.12
C ALA A 125 -10.18 17.82 11.21
N LEU A 126 -10.58 16.87 10.36
CA LEU A 126 -9.65 16.13 9.50
C LEU A 126 -8.85 17.09 8.59
N ALA A 127 -7.60 16.76 8.32
CA ALA A 127 -6.77 17.44 7.35
C ALA A 127 -7.05 16.84 5.97
N ALA A 128 -7.76 17.55 5.09
CA ALA A 128 -8.07 17.06 3.75
C ALA A 128 -6.82 16.80 2.90
N TYR A 129 -5.70 17.46 3.21
CA TYR A 129 -4.42 17.23 2.53
C TYR A 129 -3.69 15.95 3.00
N GLU A 130 -4.01 15.42 4.18
CA GLU A 130 -3.33 14.28 4.78
C GLU A 130 -4.21 13.04 4.91
N VAL A 131 -5.48 13.22 5.27
CA VAL A 131 -6.39 12.12 5.53
C VAL A 131 -7.11 11.73 4.24
N PRO A 132 -6.92 10.50 3.72
CA PRO A 132 -7.76 9.99 2.67
C PRO A 132 -9.14 9.67 3.26
N PHE A 133 -10.15 10.48 2.95
CA PHE A 133 -11.52 10.23 3.38
C PHE A 133 -12.52 10.33 2.24
N ILE A 134 -13.68 9.72 2.44
CA ILE A 134 -14.85 9.83 1.58
C ILE A 134 -15.99 10.50 2.34
N VAL A 135 -16.94 11.02 1.58
CA VAL A 135 -18.12 11.71 2.08
C VAL A 135 -19.37 11.02 1.56
N ILE A 136 -20.35 10.87 2.43
CA ILE A 136 -21.65 10.28 2.07
C ILE A 136 -22.79 11.26 2.34
N PRO A 137 -23.95 11.12 1.70
CA PRO A 137 -25.09 11.98 1.98
C PRO A 137 -25.53 11.90 3.46
N GLN A 138 -25.69 13.06 4.12
CA GLN A 138 -26.07 13.12 5.54
C GLN A 138 -27.39 12.40 5.84
N LYS A 139 -28.37 12.46 4.94
CA LYS A 139 -29.65 11.73 5.11
C LYS A 139 -29.46 10.23 5.12
N PHE A 140 -28.53 9.71 4.30
CA PHE A 140 -28.20 8.30 4.29
C PHE A 140 -27.46 7.89 5.56
N LEU A 141 -26.48 8.70 6.00
CA LEU A 141 -25.76 8.47 7.26
C LEU A 141 -26.72 8.39 8.46
N SER A 142 -27.59 9.39 8.62
CA SER A 142 -28.54 9.44 9.74
C SER A 142 -29.53 8.26 9.78
N ALA A 143 -29.87 7.69 8.62
CA ALA A 143 -30.71 6.49 8.55
C ALA A 143 -29.95 5.19 8.90
N ASN A 144 -28.61 5.23 8.92
CA ASN A 144 -27.74 4.07 9.03
C ASN A 144 -26.66 4.21 10.11
N GLU A 145 -26.86 5.05 11.15
CA GLU A 145 -25.86 5.34 12.19
C GLU A 145 -25.34 4.08 12.92
N ASN A 146 -26.20 3.07 13.11
CA ASN A 146 -25.81 1.80 13.71
C ASN A 146 -24.84 0.98 12.84
N LEU A 147 -24.89 1.20 11.52
CA LEU A 147 -24.05 0.54 10.53
C LEU A 147 -22.73 1.30 10.30
N LEU A 148 -22.79 2.63 10.40
CA LEU A 148 -21.74 3.59 10.09
C LEU A 148 -21.46 4.47 11.31
N SER A 149 -20.54 4.01 12.16
CA SER A 149 -20.21 4.69 13.42
C SER A 149 -19.19 5.83 13.24
N GLY A 150 -18.67 6.02 12.03
CA GLY A 150 -17.61 6.98 11.73
C GLY A 150 -16.24 6.35 11.65
N ASN A 151 -15.35 6.96 10.87
CA ASN A 151 -13.99 6.47 10.61
C ASN A 151 -13.95 5.02 10.10
N ASN A 152 -15.07 4.54 9.52
CA ASN A 152 -15.18 3.25 8.89
C ASN A 152 -14.23 3.19 7.68
N ILE A 153 -13.50 2.09 7.51
CA ILE A 153 -12.60 1.89 6.36
C ILE A 153 -13.43 1.99 5.07
N ALA A 154 -12.95 2.79 4.16
CA ALA A 154 -13.42 2.89 2.79
C ALA A 154 -12.33 2.41 1.83
N ALA A 155 -12.75 1.83 0.71
CA ALA A 155 -11.91 1.58 -0.44
C ALA A 155 -12.48 2.32 -1.65
N VAL A 156 -11.64 3.04 -2.36
CA VAL A 156 -11.97 3.82 -3.54
C VAL A 156 -11.22 3.24 -4.73
N ILE A 157 -11.94 2.94 -5.81
CA ILE A 157 -11.37 2.42 -7.04
C ILE A 157 -11.52 3.46 -8.14
N CYS A 158 -10.39 3.89 -8.68
CA CYS A 158 -10.28 4.90 -9.73
C CYS A 158 -9.09 4.54 -10.63
N ASN A 159 -9.22 4.73 -11.94
CA ASN A 159 -8.14 4.43 -12.91
C ASN A 159 -7.52 3.02 -12.78
N GLY A 160 -8.35 2.02 -12.45
CA GLY A 160 -7.94 0.62 -12.29
C GLY A 160 -7.07 0.35 -11.05
N LYS A 161 -6.93 1.32 -10.15
CA LYS A 161 -6.20 1.21 -8.87
C LYS A 161 -7.16 1.37 -7.70
N MET A 162 -6.79 0.82 -6.55
CA MET A 162 -7.57 0.92 -5.33
C MET A 162 -6.77 1.58 -4.21
N TYR A 163 -7.44 2.45 -3.48
CA TYR A 163 -6.90 3.25 -2.38
C TYR A 163 -7.80 3.14 -1.16
N TYR A 164 -7.20 3.08 0.03
CA TYR A 164 -7.90 3.04 1.30
C TYR A 164 -8.04 4.44 1.89
N GLY A 165 -9.17 4.64 2.55
CA GLY A 165 -9.45 5.82 3.34
C GLY A 165 -10.43 5.50 4.45
N ILE A 166 -11.07 6.53 4.98
CA ILE A 166 -12.12 6.40 5.98
C ILE A 166 -13.39 7.13 5.53
N LEU A 167 -14.54 6.75 6.09
CA LEU A 167 -15.70 7.61 6.15
C LEU A 167 -15.37 8.76 7.10
N GLY A 168 -15.10 9.94 6.54
CA GLY A 168 -14.64 11.12 7.28
C GLY A 168 -15.73 12.15 7.51
N ASP A 169 -16.64 12.30 6.53
CA ASP A 169 -17.68 13.33 6.61
C ASP A 169 -18.98 12.94 5.90
N ALA A 170 -19.94 13.86 5.95
CA ALA A 170 -21.22 13.73 5.27
C ALA A 170 -21.73 15.05 4.69
N ASN A 171 -22.23 14.97 3.46
CA ASN A 171 -22.77 16.12 2.75
C ASN A 171 -24.14 16.52 3.34
N GLY A 172 -24.16 17.70 3.96
CA GLY A 172 -25.32 18.30 4.61
C GLY A 172 -26.20 19.18 3.71
N ASP A 173 -25.83 19.37 2.43
CA ASP A 173 -26.41 20.37 1.55
C ASP A 173 -27.83 20.07 1.08
N SER A 174 -28.40 21.01 0.34
CA SER A 174 -29.72 20.88 -0.27
C SER A 174 -29.71 21.39 -1.73
N PRO A 175 -29.65 20.48 -2.73
CA PRO A 175 -29.68 19.02 -2.61
C PRO A 175 -28.36 18.43 -2.09
N GLN A 176 -28.43 17.26 -1.44
CA GLN A 176 -27.24 16.47 -1.09
C GLN A 176 -26.71 15.75 -2.34
N VAL A 177 -25.40 15.70 -2.45
CA VAL A 177 -24.68 14.98 -3.51
C VAL A 177 -23.89 13.80 -2.93
N THR A 178 -23.27 13.00 -3.80
CA THR A 178 -22.37 11.90 -3.43
C THR A 178 -21.24 11.84 -4.45
N GLY A 179 -20.08 11.30 -4.07
CA GLY A 179 -18.88 11.33 -4.91
C GLY A 179 -17.76 12.18 -4.29
N GLU A 180 -18.07 12.97 -3.27
CA GLU A 180 -17.08 13.77 -2.56
C GLU A 180 -16.05 12.91 -1.81
N ALA A 181 -14.79 13.34 -1.89
CA ALA A 181 -13.65 12.75 -1.20
C ALA A 181 -12.60 13.82 -0.88
N SER A 182 -11.73 13.54 0.09
CA SER A 182 -10.71 14.49 0.51
C SER A 182 -9.79 14.92 -0.63
N TRP A 183 -9.21 16.12 -0.52
CA TRP A 183 -8.19 16.62 -1.46
C TRP A 183 -7.11 15.58 -1.77
N LEU A 184 -6.61 14.88 -0.75
CA LEU A 184 -5.63 13.81 -0.94
C LEU A 184 -6.16 12.66 -1.78
N MET A 185 -7.34 12.14 -1.47
CA MET A 185 -7.94 11.01 -2.19
C MET A 185 -8.19 11.39 -3.65
N ALA A 186 -8.81 12.54 -3.88
CA ALA A 186 -9.16 13.02 -5.20
C ALA A 186 -7.95 13.21 -6.10
N ARG A 187 -6.93 13.91 -5.61
CA ARG A 187 -5.70 14.14 -6.37
C ARG A 187 -4.81 12.90 -6.49
N THR A 188 -5.01 11.89 -5.65
CA THR A 188 -4.37 10.58 -5.82
C THR A 188 -5.01 9.79 -6.96
N CYS A 189 -6.33 9.84 -7.06
CA CYS A 189 -7.08 9.22 -8.16
C CYS A 189 -6.79 9.89 -9.50
N PHE A 190 -6.77 11.23 -9.53
CA PHE A 190 -6.69 12.03 -10.75
C PHE A 190 -5.56 13.08 -10.66
N PRO A 191 -4.27 12.65 -10.62
CA PRO A 191 -3.14 13.55 -10.36
C PRO A 191 -2.88 14.58 -11.45
N ASN A 192 -3.41 14.37 -12.67
CA ASN A 192 -3.19 15.24 -13.82
C ASN A 192 -4.35 16.22 -14.05
N ASP A 193 -5.43 16.12 -13.29
CA ASP A 193 -6.67 16.85 -13.57
C ASP A 193 -6.73 18.18 -12.82
N ASP A 194 -5.72 18.45 -11.98
CA ASP A 194 -5.62 19.65 -11.15
C ASP A 194 -6.89 19.93 -10.34
N LEU A 195 -7.40 18.88 -9.68
CA LEU A 195 -8.60 18.94 -8.87
C LEU A 195 -8.40 19.85 -7.65
N ASN A 196 -9.44 20.59 -7.27
CA ASN A 196 -9.43 21.50 -6.14
C ASN A 196 -10.87 21.70 -5.62
N GLY A 197 -11.07 22.51 -4.58
CA GLY A 197 -12.38 22.66 -3.91
C GLY A 197 -13.53 23.19 -4.77
N ASN A 198 -13.30 23.61 -6.03
CA ASN A 198 -14.38 23.90 -6.99
C ASN A 198 -14.27 23.14 -8.31
N LYS A 199 -13.40 22.13 -8.37
CA LYS A 199 -13.15 21.37 -9.58
C LYS A 199 -12.90 19.90 -9.23
N GLY A 200 -13.94 19.09 -9.37
CA GLY A 200 -13.87 17.64 -9.30
C GLY A 200 -13.67 16.95 -10.65
N HIS A 201 -13.53 15.64 -10.59
CA HIS A 201 -13.62 14.74 -11.73
C HIS A 201 -15.09 14.38 -11.94
N THR A 202 -15.66 14.77 -13.08
CA THR A 202 -17.13 14.72 -13.34
C THR A 202 -17.66 13.38 -13.87
N ALA A 203 -16.78 12.47 -14.32
CA ALA A 203 -17.26 11.20 -14.87
C ALA A 203 -17.64 10.25 -13.74
N ALA A 204 -18.84 9.67 -13.80
CA ALA A 204 -19.29 8.68 -12.83
C ALA A 204 -18.65 7.30 -13.07
N ASP A 205 -17.35 7.20 -12.81
CA ASP A 205 -16.53 6.01 -13.03
C ASP A 205 -15.68 5.61 -11.80
N VAL A 206 -15.87 6.29 -10.66
CA VAL A 206 -15.23 5.95 -9.40
C VAL A 206 -16.13 5.01 -8.60
N THR A 207 -15.58 3.86 -8.20
CA THR A 207 -16.28 2.92 -7.33
C THR A 207 -15.90 3.14 -5.88
N TYR A 208 -16.90 3.34 -5.03
CA TYR A 208 -16.74 3.47 -3.60
C TYR A 208 -17.21 2.17 -2.93
N ILE A 209 -16.44 1.69 -1.96
CA ILE A 209 -16.77 0.54 -1.13
C ILE A 209 -16.60 0.99 0.32
N LEU A 210 -17.69 1.06 1.07
CA LEU A 210 -17.68 1.49 2.47
C LEU A 210 -17.95 0.28 3.36
N PHE A 211 -16.94 -0.13 4.12
CA PHE A 211 -17.08 -1.25 5.05
C PHE A 211 -17.89 -0.85 6.26
N THR A 212 -18.67 -1.81 6.76
CA THR A 212 -19.70 -1.57 7.76
C THR A 212 -19.45 -2.34 9.05
N GLY A 213 -20.04 -1.85 10.15
CA GLY A 213 -19.91 -2.45 11.46
C GLY A 213 -18.59 -2.12 12.17
N LYS A 214 -18.56 -2.40 13.47
CA LYS A 214 -17.50 -1.90 14.38
C LYS A 214 -16.09 -2.37 14.05
N ASN A 215 -15.93 -3.56 13.48
CA ASN A 215 -14.63 -4.11 13.10
C ASN A 215 -14.01 -3.42 11.87
N SER A 216 -14.79 -2.56 11.20
CA SER A 216 -14.31 -1.73 10.10
C SER A 216 -13.95 -0.31 10.54
N VAL A 217 -14.07 0.06 11.83
CA VAL A 217 -13.69 1.41 12.28
C VAL A 217 -12.19 1.47 12.52
N LEU A 218 -11.50 2.43 11.88
CA LEU A 218 -10.08 2.65 12.11
C LEU A 218 -9.85 2.98 13.60
N PRO A 219 -8.95 2.27 14.31
CA PRO A 219 -8.82 2.42 15.75
C PRO A 219 -8.12 3.74 16.09
N SER A 220 -8.44 4.31 17.27
CA SER A 220 -7.82 5.53 17.79
C SER A 220 -6.31 5.44 18.03
N SER A 221 -5.70 4.27 17.89
CA SER A 221 -4.24 4.09 17.86
C SER A 221 -3.61 4.41 16.51
N ALA A 222 -4.43 4.65 15.48
CA ALA A 222 -4.01 4.91 14.10
C ALA A 222 -4.53 6.24 13.53
N LEU A 223 -5.31 7.00 14.30
CA LEU A 223 -5.74 8.35 13.96
C LEU A 223 -5.88 9.23 15.22
N ASN A 224 -5.97 10.53 15.03
CA ASN A 224 -6.45 11.50 16.02
C ASN A 224 -7.55 12.37 15.39
N GLU A 225 -7.93 13.47 16.05
CA GLU A 225 -8.97 14.39 15.57
C GLU A 225 -8.68 15.05 14.21
N ASN A 226 -7.42 15.06 13.75
CA ASN A 226 -7.02 15.74 12.53
C ASN A 226 -6.37 14.80 11.49
N TYR A 227 -5.67 13.76 11.92
CA TYR A 227 -4.72 13.02 11.07
C TYR A 227 -4.84 11.50 11.20
N ILE A 228 -4.47 10.79 10.13
CA ILE A 228 -4.11 9.37 10.22
C ILE A 228 -2.63 9.29 10.63
N THR A 229 -2.38 8.67 11.78
CA THR A 229 -1.02 8.57 12.35
C THR A 229 -0.35 7.24 12.00
N ASN A 230 -1.10 6.25 11.51
CA ASN A 230 -0.57 4.94 11.15
C ASN A 230 -1.25 4.36 9.90
N PHE A 231 -0.63 4.62 8.75
CA PHE A 231 -1.08 4.12 7.46
C PHE A 231 -0.92 2.61 7.30
N SER A 232 0.01 1.98 8.03
CA SER A 232 0.11 0.52 8.02
C SER A 232 -1.11 -0.15 8.64
N THR A 233 -1.71 0.45 9.67
CA THR A 233 -2.99 -0.02 10.21
C THR A 233 -4.13 0.19 9.21
N LEU A 234 -4.25 1.38 8.61
CA LEU A 234 -5.24 1.66 7.56
C LEU A 234 -5.16 0.62 6.44
N ARG A 235 -3.97 0.42 5.89
CA ARG A 235 -3.72 -0.50 4.77
C ARG A 235 -3.97 -1.96 5.15
N SER A 236 -3.48 -2.42 6.29
CA SER A 236 -3.68 -3.81 6.71
C SER A 236 -5.15 -4.13 7.01
N MET A 237 -5.90 -3.19 7.60
CA MET A 237 -7.35 -3.34 7.79
C MET A 237 -8.09 -3.33 6.45
N GLY A 238 -7.73 -2.41 5.55
CA GLY A 238 -8.29 -2.33 4.20
C GLY A 238 -8.07 -3.61 3.40
N ASP A 239 -6.82 -4.09 3.31
CA ASP A 239 -6.47 -5.33 2.61
C ASP A 239 -7.24 -6.52 3.19
N LYS A 240 -7.34 -6.61 4.52
CA LYS A 240 -8.10 -7.67 5.19
C LYS A 240 -9.59 -7.65 4.82
N LEU A 241 -10.23 -6.48 4.90
CA LEU A 241 -11.65 -6.31 4.62
C LEU A 241 -11.97 -6.57 3.15
N VAL A 242 -11.14 -6.07 2.22
CA VAL A 242 -11.31 -6.30 0.79
C VAL A 242 -11.07 -7.75 0.41
N ASN A 243 -10.09 -8.43 1.00
CA ASN A 243 -9.88 -9.87 0.76
C ASN A 243 -11.07 -10.71 1.23
N ALA A 244 -11.64 -10.38 2.40
CA ALA A 244 -12.86 -11.04 2.87
C ALA A 244 -14.04 -10.81 1.92
N LEU A 245 -14.23 -9.56 1.45
CA LEU A 245 -15.25 -9.23 0.46
C LEU A 245 -15.03 -10.00 -0.86
N ALA A 246 -13.82 -9.98 -1.40
CA ALA A 246 -13.46 -10.68 -2.63
C ALA A 246 -13.68 -12.19 -2.52
N SER A 247 -13.37 -12.78 -1.37
CA SER A 247 -13.65 -14.19 -1.07
C SER A 247 -15.15 -14.50 -1.09
N ASN A 248 -15.96 -13.69 -0.42
CA ASN A 248 -17.43 -13.84 -0.42
C ASN A 248 -18.05 -13.67 -1.82
N LEU A 249 -17.41 -12.87 -2.68
CA LEU A 249 -17.81 -12.67 -4.07
C LEU A 249 -17.26 -13.72 -5.04
N GLY A 250 -16.43 -14.67 -4.57
CA GLY A 250 -15.82 -15.70 -5.41
C GLY A 250 -14.79 -15.14 -6.41
N LEU A 251 -14.16 -14.01 -6.10
CA LEU A 251 -13.19 -13.31 -6.96
C LEU A 251 -11.75 -13.81 -6.75
N GLY A 252 -11.53 -14.74 -5.83
CA GLY A 252 -10.23 -15.36 -5.59
C GLY A 252 -9.94 -16.50 -6.57
N GLY A 253 -8.73 -16.49 -7.15
CA GLY A 253 -8.17 -17.68 -7.81
C GLY A 253 -8.21 -18.88 -6.86
N SER A 254 -8.69 -20.01 -7.38
CA SER A 254 -9.00 -21.28 -6.72
C SER A 254 -8.29 -21.57 -5.39
N THR A 255 -9.05 -21.52 -4.30
CA THR A 255 -8.77 -22.29 -3.07
C THR A 255 -9.62 -23.56 -3.08
N PRO A 256 -9.08 -24.77 -2.78
CA PRO A 256 -9.84 -26.00 -2.80
C PRO A 256 -10.90 -26.01 -1.70
N THR A 257 -12.15 -26.17 -2.07
CA THR A 257 -13.25 -26.43 -1.14
C THR A 257 -13.01 -27.78 -0.47
N THR A 258 -12.87 -27.78 0.85
CA THR A 258 -12.79 -28.97 1.70
C THR A 258 -14.05 -29.82 1.52
N THR A 259 -14.01 -30.77 0.59
CA THR A 259 -14.99 -31.85 0.51
C THR A 259 -14.26 -33.13 0.88
N SER A 260 -14.69 -33.72 1.99
CA SER A 260 -14.18 -34.97 2.52
C SER A 260 -14.38 -36.09 1.49
N ALA A 261 -13.30 -36.55 0.85
CA ALA A 261 -13.27 -37.80 0.10
C ALA A 261 -11.89 -38.44 0.23
N THR A 262 -11.90 -39.68 0.70
CA THR A 262 -10.74 -40.50 1.05
C THR A 262 -10.08 -41.11 -0.20
N MET A 263 -8.74 -41.21 -0.17
CA MET A 263 -7.83 -42.04 -1.00
C MET A 263 -7.58 -41.55 -2.44
N THR A 264 -6.39 -41.61 -3.07
CA THR A 264 -5.05 -42.14 -2.74
C THR A 264 -4.04 -41.51 -3.73
N THR A 265 -2.86 -41.13 -3.23
CA THR A 265 -1.53 -41.10 -3.89
C THR A 265 -1.39 -40.62 -5.35
N THR A 266 -0.66 -39.51 -5.55
CA THR A 266 0.79 -39.52 -5.87
C THR A 266 1.32 -38.09 -5.83
N SER A 267 2.04 -37.79 -4.75
CA SER A 267 2.74 -36.52 -4.53
C SER A 267 4.03 -36.47 -5.35
N LYS A 268 4.23 -35.36 -6.08
CA LYS A 268 5.56 -34.83 -6.39
C LYS A 268 5.82 -33.70 -5.38
N PRO A 269 6.96 -33.69 -4.68
CA PRO A 269 7.14 -32.83 -3.52
C PRO A 269 7.26 -31.36 -3.97
N SER A 270 6.37 -30.52 -3.44
CA SER A 270 6.58 -29.07 -3.38
C SER A 270 7.54 -28.82 -2.21
N PRO A 271 8.62 -28.05 -2.36
CA PRO A 271 9.49 -27.73 -1.24
C PRO A 271 8.74 -26.78 -0.31
N THR A 272 8.46 -27.28 0.88
CA THR A 272 7.92 -26.56 2.03
C THR A 272 8.99 -25.63 2.61
N GLY A 273 8.65 -24.37 2.92
CA GLY A 273 9.41 -23.59 3.92
C GLY A 273 9.83 -22.16 3.58
N CYS A 274 9.45 -21.63 2.43
CA CYS A 274 9.80 -20.25 2.04
C CYS A 274 8.89 -19.20 2.71
N SER A 275 9.46 -18.08 3.15
CA SER A 275 8.71 -16.95 3.74
C SER A 275 7.71 -16.29 2.77
N TRP A 276 7.97 -16.40 1.47
CA TRP A 276 7.13 -15.87 0.41
C TRP A 276 6.71 -16.98 -0.58
N PRO A 277 5.43 -17.42 -0.55
CA PRO A 277 4.92 -18.44 -1.46
C PRO A 277 5.03 -18.03 -2.94
N GLY A 278 5.65 -18.86 -3.77
CA GLY A 278 5.84 -18.63 -5.20
C GLY A 278 7.25 -18.14 -5.58
N HIS A 279 8.08 -17.82 -4.59
CA HIS A 279 9.43 -17.24 -4.76
C HIS A 279 10.51 -18.14 -4.13
N CYS A 280 10.17 -19.42 -3.94
CA CYS A 280 10.98 -20.42 -3.25
C CYS A 280 12.05 -20.98 -4.19
N GLN A 281 12.91 -21.86 -3.68
CA GLN A 281 13.90 -22.53 -4.52
C GLN A 281 13.24 -23.22 -5.74
N GLY A 282 13.68 -22.86 -6.94
CA GLY A 282 13.10 -23.30 -8.20
C GLY A 282 12.06 -22.36 -8.82
N ALA A 283 11.68 -21.28 -8.13
CA ALA A 283 10.79 -20.24 -8.67
C ALA A 283 11.48 -19.41 -9.75
N ALA A 284 10.72 -18.91 -10.72
CA ALA A 284 11.24 -18.00 -11.72
C ALA A 284 11.50 -16.62 -11.09
N CYS A 285 12.60 -15.98 -11.48
CA CYS A 285 13.03 -14.69 -10.96
C CYS A 285 13.68 -13.85 -12.07
N SER A 286 13.65 -12.52 -11.91
CA SER A 286 14.33 -11.56 -12.78
C SER A 286 15.48 -10.85 -12.05
N SER A 287 15.39 -10.68 -10.74
CA SER A 287 16.44 -10.15 -9.85
C SER A 287 16.48 -10.92 -8.52
N GLY A 288 17.51 -10.66 -7.69
CA GLY A 288 17.67 -11.32 -6.38
C GLY A 288 16.50 -11.10 -5.42
N ASP A 289 15.82 -9.95 -5.52
CA ASP A 289 14.67 -9.61 -4.67
C ASP A 289 13.39 -10.40 -5.01
N ASP A 290 13.38 -11.14 -6.12
CA ASP A 290 12.29 -12.02 -6.51
C ASP A 290 12.38 -13.40 -5.83
N CYS A 291 13.32 -13.59 -4.92
CA CYS A 291 13.56 -14.86 -4.24
C CYS A 291 13.32 -14.75 -2.74
N ALA A 292 12.69 -15.76 -2.16
CA ALA A 292 12.37 -15.82 -0.74
C ALA A 292 13.60 -16.21 0.09
N ASP A 293 13.68 -15.69 1.31
CA ASP A 293 14.76 -15.98 2.26
C ASP A 293 16.15 -15.63 1.68
N ASP A 294 17.16 -16.45 1.91
CA ASP A 294 18.55 -16.21 1.47
C ASP A 294 18.83 -16.71 0.03
N LEU A 295 17.78 -16.89 -0.79
CA LEU A 295 17.91 -17.43 -2.15
C LEU A 295 18.30 -16.33 -3.14
N VAL A 296 19.13 -16.67 -4.13
CA VAL A 296 19.61 -15.74 -5.16
C VAL A 296 19.05 -16.14 -6.52
N CYS A 297 18.73 -15.14 -7.33
CA CYS A 297 18.27 -15.35 -8.70
C CYS A 297 19.43 -15.68 -9.63
N THR A 298 19.61 -16.96 -9.96
CA THR A 298 20.67 -17.45 -10.84
C THR A 298 20.04 -18.07 -12.08
N GLY A 299 20.39 -17.55 -13.27
CA GLY A 299 19.84 -18.08 -14.53
C GLY A 299 18.31 -17.97 -14.66
N GLY A 300 17.71 -16.99 -13.98
CA GLY A 300 16.26 -16.76 -13.96
C GLY A 300 15.48 -17.69 -13.04
N ILE A 301 16.18 -18.42 -12.15
CA ILE A 301 15.57 -19.32 -11.16
C ILE A 301 16.17 -19.06 -9.76
N CYS A 302 15.33 -19.01 -8.73
CA CYS A 302 15.76 -18.88 -7.34
C CYS A 302 16.51 -20.14 -6.89
N SER A 303 17.76 -19.99 -6.46
CA SER A 303 18.61 -21.11 -6.06
C SER A 303 19.42 -20.80 -4.81
N ALA A 304 19.70 -21.84 -4.01
CA ALA A 304 20.60 -21.75 -2.86
C ALA A 304 22.09 -21.79 -3.27
N GLU A 305 22.38 -22.18 -4.52
CA GLU A 305 23.74 -22.21 -5.05
C GLU A 305 24.06 -20.84 -5.67
N GLY A 306 24.60 -19.97 -4.82
CA GLY A 306 25.00 -18.62 -5.19
C GLY A 306 25.24 -17.70 -4.00
N ALA A 307 24.88 -18.11 -2.78
CA ALA A 307 25.26 -17.37 -1.57
C ALA A 307 26.77 -17.49 -1.33
N GLN A 308 27.56 -16.71 -2.07
CA GLN A 308 28.88 -16.33 -1.58
C GLN A 308 28.66 -15.37 -0.42
N THR A 309 28.83 -15.88 0.79
CA THR A 309 28.84 -15.07 2.01
C THR A 309 30.11 -14.23 2.01
N CYS A 310 29.96 -12.96 1.68
CA CYS A 310 30.98 -11.95 1.90
C CYS A 310 30.80 -11.39 3.32
N SER A 311 31.89 -10.99 3.97
CA SER A 311 31.84 -10.28 5.25
C SER A 311 31.06 -8.96 5.18
N TRP A 312 30.93 -8.37 4.00
CA TRP A 312 30.14 -7.17 3.76
C TRP A 312 29.19 -7.30 2.56
N GLU A 313 27.89 -7.25 2.84
CA GLU A 313 26.81 -7.30 1.85
C GLU A 313 26.95 -6.18 0.79
N GLY A 314 26.94 -6.57 -0.49
CA GLY A 314 27.12 -5.66 -1.64
C GLY A 314 28.56 -5.54 -2.16
N HIS A 315 29.54 -6.21 -1.50
CA HIS A 315 30.97 -6.10 -1.81
C HIS A 315 31.61 -7.47 -2.12
N CYS A 316 30.82 -8.44 -2.57
CA CYS A 316 31.27 -9.79 -2.96
C CYS A 316 31.92 -9.84 -4.35
N GLU A 317 32.45 -11.01 -4.72
CA GLU A 317 32.96 -11.28 -6.05
C GLU A 317 31.91 -10.93 -7.13
N GLY A 318 32.29 -10.13 -8.11
CA GLY A 318 31.42 -9.57 -9.15
C GLY A 318 30.77 -8.23 -8.81
N ALA A 319 30.85 -7.76 -7.55
CA ALA A 319 30.34 -6.44 -7.18
C ALA A 319 31.17 -5.32 -7.81
N SER A 320 30.52 -4.21 -8.18
CA SER A 320 31.21 -3.05 -8.74
C SER A 320 32.04 -2.32 -7.68
N CYS A 321 33.28 -2.00 -8.02
CA CYS A 321 34.24 -1.37 -7.10
C CYS A 321 35.01 -0.24 -7.79
N SER A 322 35.55 0.70 -7.00
CA SER A 322 36.44 1.77 -7.48
C SER A 322 37.87 1.59 -6.99
N SER A 323 38.06 0.87 -5.89
CA SER A 323 39.33 0.63 -5.20
C SER A 323 39.31 -0.74 -4.50
N HIS A 324 40.47 -1.27 -4.11
CA HIS A 324 40.57 -2.61 -3.52
C HIS A 324 39.83 -2.71 -2.17
N ASP A 325 39.70 -1.59 -1.44
CA ASP A 325 38.99 -1.52 -0.16
C ASP A 325 37.45 -1.57 -0.32
N ASP A 326 36.94 -1.49 -1.55
CA ASP A 326 35.51 -1.66 -1.86
C ASP A 326 35.12 -3.13 -2.03
N CYS A 327 36.03 -4.07 -1.76
CA CYS A 327 35.83 -5.50 -1.92
C CYS A 327 35.96 -6.21 -0.58
N SER A 328 35.08 -7.19 -0.36
CA SER A 328 35.03 -7.97 0.88
C SER A 328 36.11 -9.04 0.91
N ASP A 329 36.54 -9.38 2.13
CA ASP A 329 37.49 -10.47 2.39
C ASP A 329 38.83 -10.26 1.67
N GLU A 330 39.37 -11.27 0.99
CA GLU A 330 40.66 -11.20 0.28
C GLU A 330 40.51 -10.78 -1.20
N LEU A 331 39.36 -10.21 -1.58
CA LEU A 331 39.07 -9.84 -2.97
C LEU A 331 39.70 -8.49 -3.33
N ALA A 332 40.12 -8.35 -4.58
CA ALA A 332 40.70 -7.13 -5.14
C ALA A 332 39.76 -6.49 -6.15
N CYS A 333 39.84 -5.16 -6.29
CA CYS A 333 39.10 -4.46 -7.33
C CYS A 333 39.83 -4.57 -8.67
N VAL A 334 39.41 -5.53 -9.49
CA VAL A 334 40.03 -5.82 -10.78
C VAL A 334 39.09 -5.38 -11.89
N SER A 335 39.52 -4.40 -12.69
CA SER A 335 38.72 -3.84 -13.80
C SER A 335 37.33 -3.32 -13.39
N GLY A 336 37.22 -2.77 -12.18
CA GLY A 336 35.99 -2.19 -11.66
C GLY A 336 34.99 -3.21 -11.09
N VAL A 337 35.42 -4.47 -10.94
CA VAL A 337 34.65 -5.52 -10.24
C VAL A 337 35.51 -6.24 -9.21
N CYS A 338 34.93 -6.63 -8.08
CA CYS A 338 35.62 -7.41 -7.06
C CYS A 338 35.88 -8.82 -7.56
N SER A 339 37.12 -9.29 -7.48
CA SER A 339 37.50 -10.64 -7.94
C SER A 339 38.69 -11.15 -7.15
N ALA A 340 38.86 -12.48 -7.11
CA ALA A 340 40.07 -13.07 -6.56
C ALA A 340 41.28 -12.57 -7.37
N ASP A 341 42.29 -12.04 -6.67
CA ASP A 341 43.51 -11.59 -7.32
C ASP A 341 44.31 -12.83 -7.77
N ASP A 342 44.21 -13.20 -9.04
CA ASP A 342 45.00 -14.28 -9.65
C ASP A 342 46.49 -13.92 -9.78
N THR A 343 46.95 -12.80 -9.21
CA THR A 343 48.38 -12.49 -9.12
C THR A 343 49.09 -13.17 -7.94
N GLU A 344 48.83 -14.46 -7.71
CA GLU A 344 49.93 -15.35 -7.31
C GLU A 344 50.89 -15.53 -8.50
N THR A 345 51.61 -14.45 -8.84
CA THR A 345 52.88 -14.64 -9.51
C THR A 345 53.83 -15.13 -8.42
N THR A 346 54.03 -16.45 -8.38
CA THR A 346 55.19 -17.03 -7.70
C THR A 346 56.46 -16.44 -8.32
N CYS A 347 56.92 -15.32 -7.76
CA CYS A 347 58.24 -14.78 -8.06
C CYS A 347 59.26 -15.76 -7.50
N SER A 348 59.81 -16.63 -8.35
CA SER A 348 60.85 -17.57 -7.93
C SER A 348 62.18 -16.86 -7.59
N TRP A 349 62.33 -15.57 -7.96
CA TRP A 349 63.47 -14.68 -7.64
C TRP A 349 63.28 -13.25 -8.18
N GLU A 350 64.01 -12.28 -7.62
CA GLU A 350 64.02 -10.88 -8.07
C GLU A 350 64.50 -10.75 -9.54
N GLY A 351 63.66 -10.15 -10.38
CA GLY A 351 64.09 -9.55 -11.66
C GLY A 351 63.49 -10.10 -12.95
N HIS A 352 62.65 -11.13 -12.93
CA HIS A 352 62.02 -11.64 -14.17
C HIS A 352 60.57 -12.08 -13.96
N CYS A 353 59.62 -11.30 -14.49
CA CYS A 353 58.24 -11.73 -14.69
C CYS A 353 58.05 -12.14 -16.17
N ALA A 354 57.63 -13.39 -16.41
CA ALA A 354 57.22 -13.81 -17.74
C ALA A 354 55.84 -13.19 -18.06
N GLY A 355 55.73 -12.44 -19.15
CA GLY A 355 54.44 -11.85 -19.59
C GLY A 355 54.50 -10.46 -20.19
N ARG A 356 55.64 -9.75 -20.15
CA ARG A 356 55.80 -8.49 -20.90
C ARG A 356 56.44 -8.75 -22.26
N SER A 357 55.65 -8.70 -23.32
CA SER A 357 56.11 -8.12 -24.59
C SER A 357 56.34 -6.62 -24.34
N THR A 358 57.47 -6.12 -24.83
CA THR A 358 58.05 -4.78 -24.64
C THR A 358 57.08 -3.61 -24.68
#